data_AF-A0A2V5MKR5-F1
#
_entry.id   AF-A0A2V5MKR5-F1
#
_cell.length_a   1.000
_cell.length_b   1.000
_cell.length_c   1.000
_cell.angle_alpha   90.00
_cell.angle_beta   90.00
_cell.angle_gamma   90.00
#
_symmetry.space_group_name_H-M   'P 1'
#
loop_
_entity.id
_entity.type
_entity.pdbx_description
1 polymer ?
#
loop_
_entity_poly.entity_id
_entity_poly.type
_entity_poly.pdbx_seq_one_letter_code
_entity_poly.pdbx_strand_id
1 'polypeptide(L)' 'NDDTRAFLSIPGRHDTARRTDCAYLAKLVAEHRLDEDEAFVVARDLAYELVRRAYKF' A
#
# COMPACT_ATOMS: atom_id res chain seq x y z
N ASN A 1 -11.17 2.76 0.73
CA ASN A 1 -12.29 2.09 1.43
C ASN A 1 -11.70 1.03 2.34
N ASP A 2 -12.08 0.99 3.61
CA ASP A 2 -11.50 0.12 4.64
C ASP A 2 -12.52 -0.91 5.19
N ASP A 3 -13.74 -0.91 4.63
CA ASP A 3 -14.83 -1.84 4.91
C ASP A 3 -15.07 -2.11 6.41
N THR A 4 -15.25 -1.03 7.18
CA THR A 4 -15.48 -1.11 8.63
C THR A 4 -16.50 -0.08 9.10
N ARG A 5 -17.29 -0.47 10.11
CA ARG A 5 -18.17 0.46 10.86
C ARG A 5 -17.49 1.09 12.08
N ALA A 6 -16.28 0.65 12.42
CA ALA A 6 -15.52 1.15 13.56
C ALA A 6 -14.60 2.30 13.13
N PHE A 7 -15.11 3.54 13.19
CA PHE A 7 -14.41 4.75 12.69
C PHE A 7 -12.99 4.90 13.25
N LEU A 8 -12.80 4.69 14.55
CA LEU A 8 -11.48 4.82 15.20
C LEU A 8 -10.47 3.76 14.76
N SER A 9 -10.90 2.67 14.12
CA SER A 9 -10.00 1.62 13.61
C SER A 9 -9.44 1.93 12.22
N ILE A 10 -10.05 2.85 11.47
CA ILE A 10 -9.69 3.18 10.09
C ILE A 10 -8.19 3.54 9.97
N PRO A 11 -7.62 4.42 10.81
CA PRO A 11 -6.19 4.75 10.70
C PRO A 11 -5.28 3.54 10.96
N GLY A 12 -5.62 2.70 11.95
CA GLY A 12 -4.83 1.52 12.28
C GLY A 12 -4.86 0.44 11.21
N ARG A 13 -6.01 0.28 10.53
CA ARG A 13 -6.14 -0.64 9.39
C ARG A 13 -5.37 -0.16 8.17
N HIS A 14 -5.41 1.14 7.88
CA HIS A 14 -4.58 1.72 6.82
C HIS A 14 -3.08 1.62 7.12
N ASP A 15 -2.66 1.85 8.37
CA ASP A 15 -1.26 1.66 8.78
C ASP A 15 -0.82 0.19 8.59
N THR A 16 -1.66 -0.76 9.01
CA THR A 16 -1.40 -2.19 8.84
C THR A 16 -1.24 -2.56 7.36
N ALA A 17 -2.17 -2.14 6.50
CA ALA A 17 -2.10 -2.40 5.07
C ALA A 17 -0.79 -1.85 4.45
N ARG A 18 -0.44 -0.59 4.74
CA ARG A 18 0.79 0.04 4.25
C ARG A 18 2.04 -0.71 4.68
N ARG A 19 2.10 -1.18 5.93
CA ARG A 19 3.24 -1.95 6.43
C ARG A 19 3.36 -3.30 5.74
N THR A 20 2.25 -4.01 5.54
CA THR A 20 2.24 -5.29 4.83
C THR A 20 2.69 -5.14 3.39
N ASP A 21 2.20 -4.11 2.68
CA ASP A 21 2.59 -3.83 1.30
C ASP A 21 4.10 -3.53 1.20
N CYS A 22 4.62 -2.63 2.07
CA CYS A 22 6.04 -2.32 2.10
C CYS A 22 6.91 -3.52 2.46
N ALA A 23 6.46 -4.40 3.36
CA ALA A 23 7.20 -5.62 3.72
C ALA A 23 7.30 -6.57 2.52
N TYR A 24 6.23 -6.70 1.73
CA TYR A 24 6.25 -7.51 0.52
C TYR A 24 7.17 -6.91 -0.56
N LEU A 25 7.08 -5.60 -0.80
CA LEU A 25 7.96 -4.91 -1.76
C LEU A 25 9.43 -4.98 -1.34
N ALA A 26 9.74 -4.78 -0.06
CA ALA A 26 11.09 -4.90 0.47
C ALA A 26 11.69 -6.30 0.25
N LYS A 27 10.87 -7.35 0.36
CA LYS A 27 11.31 -8.72 0.02
C LYS A 27 11.68 -8.84 -1.46
N LEU A 28 10.87 -8.27 -2.37
CA LEU A 28 11.18 -8.30 -3.81
C LEU A 28 12.46 -7.54 -4.15
N VAL A 29 12.69 -6.39 -3.49
CA VAL A 29 13.94 -5.62 -3.63
C VAL A 29 15.14 -6.43 -3.12
N ALA A 30 15.02 -7.03 -1.93
CA ALA A 30 16.10 -7.85 -1.36
C ALA A 30 16.42 -9.11 -2.20
N GLU A 31 15.44 -9.65 -2.92
CA GLU A 31 15.61 -10.75 -3.87
C GLU A 31 16.05 -10.28 -5.27
N HIS A 32 16.31 -8.98 -5.47
CA HIS A 32 16.65 -8.37 -6.76
C HIS A 32 15.62 -8.63 -7.87
N ARG A 33 14.35 -8.72 -7.49
CA ARG A 33 13.21 -8.93 -8.40
C ARG A 33 12.48 -7.64 -8.75
N LEU A 34 12.80 -6.55 -8.05
CA LEU A 34 12.23 -5.23 -8.22
C LEU A 34 13.31 -4.21 -7.81
N ASP A 35 13.50 -3.15 -8.57
CA ASP A 35 14.43 -2.10 -8.18
C ASP A 35 13.83 -1.23 -7.05
N GLU A 36 14.70 -0.64 -6.23
CA GLU A 36 14.27 0.09 -5.03
C GLU A 36 13.45 1.35 -5.37
N ASP A 37 13.87 2.08 -6.41
CA ASP A 37 13.15 3.24 -6.93
C ASP A 37 11.78 2.86 -7.51
N GLU A 38 11.69 1.75 -8.23
CA GLU A 38 10.42 1.19 -8.70
C GLU A 38 9.51 0.81 -7.52
N ALA A 39 10.07 0.18 -6.47
CA ALA A 39 9.32 -0.19 -5.27
C ALA A 39 8.70 1.04 -4.57
N PHE A 40 9.40 2.17 -4.51
CA PHE A 40 8.84 3.41 -3.97
C PHE A 40 7.66 3.94 -4.80
N VAL A 41 7.74 3.86 -6.12
CA VAL A 41 6.64 4.25 -7.00
C VAL A 41 5.43 3.35 -6.77
N VAL A 42 5.63 2.03 -6.74
CA VAL A 42 4.56 1.05 -6.52
C VAL A 42 3.91 1.22 -5.15
N ALA A 43 4.70 1.47 -4.10
CA ALA A 43 4.18 1.69 -2.75
C ALA A 43 3.21 2.90 -2.69
N ARG A 44 3.56 4.00 -3.35
CA ARG A 44 2.68 5.18 -3.46
C ARG A 44 1.41 4.84 -4.26
N ASP A 45 1.57 4.11 -5.36
CA ASP A 45 0.46 3.76 -6.23
C ASP A 45 -0.56 2.85 -5.52
N LEU A 46 -0.10 1.87 -4.74
CA LEU A 46 -0.95 1.01 -3.90
C LEU A 46 -1.68 1.79 -2.81
N ALA A 47 -0.99 2.73 -2.15
CA ALA A 47 -1.57 3.49 -1.05
C ALA A 47 -2.60 4.54 -1.49
N TYR A 48 -2.55 5.00 -2.75
CA TYR A 48 -3.35 6.15 -3.19
C TYR A 48 -3.81 6.10 -4.65
N GLU A 49 -2.88 6.11 -5.61
CA GLU A 49 -3.21 6.36 -7.03
C GLU A 49 -4.10 5.28 -7.63
N LEU A 50 -3.83 4.00 -7.36
CA LEU A 50 -4.63 2.89 -7.86
C LEU A 50 -6.03 2.90 -7.28
N VAL A 51 -6.15 3.19 -5.98
CA VAL A 51 -7.45 3.30 -5.30
C VAL A 51 -8.25 4.45 -5.89
N ARG A 52 -7.63 5.61 -6.09
CA ARG A 52 -8.28 6.76 -6.71
C ARG A 52 -8.80 6.44 -8.12
N ARG A 53 -7.96 5.83 -8.96
CA ARG A 53 -8.34 5.39 -10.33
C ARG A 53 -9.48 4.37 -10.31
N ALA A 54 -9.41 3.36 -9.44
CA ALA A 54 -10.40 2.28 -9.36
C ALA A 54 -11.78 2.78 -8.92
N TYR A 55 -11.82 3.67 -7.93
CA TYR A 55 -13.06 4.22 -7.40
C TYR A 55 -13.52 5.50 -8.10
N LYS A 56 -12.80 5.96 -9.13
CA LYS A 56 -13.10 7.17 -9.91
C LYS A 56 -13.32 8.41 -9.04
N PHE A 57 -12.42 8.63 -8.09
CA PHE A 57 -12.36 9.83 -7.24
C PHE A 57 -11.47 10.94 -7.80
#